data_AF-A0A382H014-F1
#
_entry.id   AF-A0A382H014-F1
#
_cell.length_a   1.000
_cell.length_b   1.000
_cell.length_c   1.000
_cell.angle_alpha   90.00
_cell.angle_beta   90.00
_cell.angle_gamma   90.00
#
_symmetry.space_group_name_H-M   'P 1'
#
loop_
_entity.id
_entity.type
_entity.pdbx_description
1 polymer ?
#
loop_
_entity_poly.entity_id
_entity_poly.type
_entity_poly.pdbx_seq_one_letter_code
_entity_poly.pdbx_strand_id
1 'polypeptide(L)'
;MNMHSKKSFITYIITIAAILIIVNIVSRNLFFRLDLTDNKMYSLSESSKTVVSKIDDRLTMKVYFSDNLPGEYGNNRRYLQDILEEYTAYSNGNIHFEFYRPDDDEKMQEDAQKSG
;
A
#
# COMPACT_ATOMS: atom_id res chain seq x y z
N MET A 1 37.19 -36.99 18.30
CA MET A 1 35.97 -36.42 17.70
C MET A 1 36.18 -34.91 17.54
N ASN A 2 36.47 -34.49 16.31
CA ASN A 2 37.13 -33.21 15.99
C ASN A 2 36.40 -31.98 16.53
N MET A 3 37.09 -31.20 17.36
CA MET A 3 36.59 -29.96 18.00
C MET A 3 36.31 -28.83 16.99
N HIS A 4 36.71 -29.00 15.72
CA HIS A 4 36.44 -28.09 14.61
C HIS A 4 34.97 -28.06 14.19
N SER A 5 34.24 -29.19 14.27
CA SER A 5 32.84 -29.24 13.81
C SER A 5 31.90 -28.51 14.76
N LYS A 6 32.14 -28.58 16.08
CA LYS A 6 31.32 -27.91 17.10
C LYS A 6 31.46 -26.39 17.06
N LYS A 7 32.68 -25.87 16.89
CA LYS A 7 32.90 -24.42 16.73
C LYS A 7 32.26 -23.91 15.45
N SER A 8 32.45 -24.61 14.33
CA SER A 8 31.80 -24.28 13.04
C SER A 8 30.27 -24.29 13.15
N PHE A 9 29.70 -25.27 13.86
CA PHE A 9 28.27 -25.37 14.10
C PHE A 9 27.73 -24.22 14.96
N ILE A 10 28.43 -23.83 16.03
CA ILE A 10 28.07 -22.68 16.86
C ILE A 10 28.15 -21.38 16.03
N THR A 11 29.20 -21.20 15.24
CA THR A 11 29.33 -20.04 14.36
C THR A 11 28.17 -19.97 13.36
N TYR A 12 27.76 -21.10 12.79
CA TYR A 12 26.63 -21.17 11.88
C TYR A 12 25.30 -20.77 12.55
N ILE A 13 25.05 -21.26 13.76
CA ILE A 13 23.86 -20.88 14.56
C ILE A 13 23.86 -19.38 14.83
N ILE A 14 24.99 -18.82 15.26
CA ILE A 14 25.11 -17.38 15.54
C ILE A 14 24.86 -16.55 14.28
N THR A 15 25.41 -16.96 13.14
CA THR A 15 25.18 -16.29 11.85
C THR A 15 23.70 -16.32 11.46
N ILE A 16 23.03 -17.47 11.57
CA ILE A 16 21.59 -17.57 11.29
C ILE A 16 20.79 -16.67 12.24
N ALA A 17 21.08 -16.71 13.53
CA ALA A 17 20.39 -15.89 14.52
C ALA A 17 20.56 -14.39 14.22
N ALA A 18 21.77 -13.96 13.86
CA ALA A 18 22.04 -12.57 13.47
C ALA A 18 21.25 -12.17 12.20
N ILE A 19 21.20 -13.03 11.19
CA ILE A 19 20.38 -12.80 9.98
C ILE A 19 18.90 -12.65 10.34
N LEU A 20 18.36 -13.54 11.18
CA LEU A 20 16.96 -13.48 11.60
C LEU A 20 16.63 -12.19 12.36
N ILE A 21 17.54 -11.71 13.22
CA ILE A 21 17.39 -10.44 13.93
C ILE A 21 17.37 -9.26 12.94
N ILE A 22 18.32 -9.23 12.00
CA ILE A 22 18.38 -8.19 10.97
C ILE A 22 17.10 -8.19 10.13
N VAL A 23 16.67 -9.36 9.66
CA VAL A 23 15.42 -9.50 8.89
C VAL A 23 14.23 -9.02 9.70
N ASN A 24 14.13 -9.35 10.99
CA ASN A 24 13.01 -8.88 11.83
C ASN A 24 12.98 -7.35 11.95
N ILE A 25 14.12 -6.72 12.17
CA ILE A 25 14.23 -5.26 12.27
C ILE A 25 13.87 -4.61 10.94
N VAL A 26 14.42 -5.11 9.83
CA VAL A 26 14.18 -4.58 8.49
C VAL A 26 12.72 -4.79 8.06
N SER A 27 12.12 -5.94 8.39
CA SER A 27 10.72 -6.26 8.07
C SER A 27 9.70 -5.33 8.74
N ARG A 28 10.08 -4.67 9.85
CA ARG A 28 9.20 -3.67 10.48
C ARG A 28 9.13 -2.36 9.70
N ASN A 29 10.16 -2.06 8.90
CA ASN A 29 10.27 -0.81 8.15
C ASN A 29 9.98 -0.99 6.64
N LEU A 30 10.09 -2.22 6.12
CA LEU A 30 9.78 -2.54 4.73
C LEU A 30 8.43 -3.26 4.65
N PHE A 31 7.35 -2.49 4.49
CA PHE A 31 6.06 -3.04 4.10
C PHE A 31 6.10 -3.31 2.59
N PHE A 32 6.31 -4.57 2.20
CA PHE A 32 6.30 -4.97 0.80
C PHE A 32 4.98 -5.69 0.51
N ARG A 33 4.09 -5.05 -0.25
CA ARG A 33 2.84 -5.64 -0.73
C ARG A 33 3.08 -6.15 -2.14
N LEU A 34 2.99 -7.46 -2.33
CA LEU A 34 3.03 -8.09 -3.64
C LEU A 34 1.61 -8.33 -4.12
N ASP A 35 1.27 -7.73 -5.27
CA ASP A 35 0.04 -8.07 -5.98
C ASP A 35 0.25 -9.39 -6.75
N LEU A 36 -0.43 -10.44 -6.28
CA LEU A 36 -0.39 -11.79 -6.84
C LEU A 36 -1.53 -12.06 -7.82
N THR A 37 -2.30 -11.04 -8.20
CA THR A 37 -3.38 -11.22 -9.19
C THR A 37 -2.84 -11.39 -10.60
N ASP A 38 -3.51 -12.20 -11.42
CA ASP A 38 -3.06 -12.56 -12.77
C ASP A 38 -2.74 -11.35 -13.66
N ASN A 39 -3.46 -10.24 -13.47
CA ASN A 39 -3.30 -9.02 -14.24
C ASN A 39 -2.77 -7.84 -13.42
N LYS A 40 -2.31 -8.06 -12.19
CA LYS A 40 -1.86 -7.01 -11.25
C LYS A 40 -2.87 -5.86 -11.14
N MET A 41 -4.16 -6.22 -11.03
CA MET A 41 -5.26 -5.27 -11.13
C MET A 41 -5.29 -4.25 -9.99
N TYR A 42 -4.54 -4.52 -8.91
CA TYR A 42 -4.37 -3.66 -7.74
C TYR A 42 -3.01 -2.96 -7.71
N SER A 43 -2.24 -3.00 -8.80
CA SER A 43 -0.94 -2.33 -8.91
C SER A 43 -0.95 -1.23 -9.96
N LEU A 44 -0.11 -0.21 -9.76
CA LEU A 44 0.13 0.78 -10.80
C LEU A 44 0.93 0.21 -11.97
N SER A 45 0.60 0.67 -13.17
CA SER A 45 1.47 0.48 -14.34
C SER A 45 2.82 1.19 -14.15
N GLU A 46 3.86 0.73 -14.82
CA GLU A 46 5.19 1.38 -14.75
C GLU A 46 5.15 2.83 -15.24
N SER A 47 4.32 3.13 -16.24
CA SER A 47 4.07 4.50 -16.71
C SER A 47 3.43 5.36 -15.61
N SER A 48 2.42 4.83 -14.91
CA SER A 48 1.77 5.52 -13.79
C SER A 48 2.75 5.79 -12.65
N LYS A 49 3.57 4.81 -12.26
CA LYS A 49 4.62 4.98 -11.23
C LYS A 49 5.60 6.10 -11.60
N THR A 50 5.99 6.17 -12.88
CA THR A 50 6.91 7.20 -13.38
C THR A 50 6.30 8.61 -13.31
N VAL A 51 4.99 8.74 -13.52
CA VAL A 51 4.30 10.03 -13.42
C VAL A 51 4.13 10.42 -11.96
N VAL A 52 3.63 9.49 -11.14
CA VAL A 52 3.33 9.72 -9.72
C VAL A 52 4.58 10.08 -8.91
N SER A 53 5.71 9.45 -9.21
CA SER A 53 6.99 9.75 -8.53
C SER A 53 7.57 11.13 -8.84
N LYS A 54 7.08 11.82 -9.88
CA LYS A 54 7.49 13.17 -10.28
C LYS A 54 6.58 14.27 -9.73
N ILE A 55 5.57 13.91 -8.96
CA ILE A 55 4.71 14.91 -8.31
C ILE A 55 5.50 15.47 -7.13
N ASP A 56 5.91 16.73 -7.26
CA ASP A 56 6.75 17.42 -6.25
C ASP A 56 5.91 18.20 -5.22
N ASP A 57 4.65 18.51 -5.55
CA ASP A 57 3.73 19.26 -4.69
C ASP A 57 2.72 18.33 -3.99
N ARG A 58 2.22 18.77 -2.83
CA ARG A 58 1.20 18.03 -2.08
C ARG A 58 -0.11 17.97 -2.85
N LEU A 59 -0.50 16.77 -3.29
CA LEU A 59 -1.79 16.48 -3.90
C LEU A 59 -2.68 15.74 -2.91
N THR A 60 -3.89 16.24 -2.66
CA THR A 60 -4.90 15.55 -1.84
C THR A 60 -6.13 15.24 -2.68
N MET A 61 -6.42 13.96 -2.84
CA MET A 61 -7.58 13.46 -3.58
C MET A 61 -8.77 13.33 -2.62
N LYS A 62 -9.88 14.00 -2.93
CA LYS A 62 -11.15 13.80 -2.22
C LYS A 62 -11.95 12.73 -2.95
N VAL A 63 -12.26 11.65 -2.25
CA VAL A 63 -12.93 10.48 -2.83
C VAL A 63 -14.31 10.37 -2.24
N TYR A 64 -15.33 10.82 -2.97
CA TYR A 64 -16.72 10.66 -2.58
C TYR A 64 -17.19 9.25 -2.93
N PHE A 65 -17.55 8.45 -1.92
CA PHE A 65 -17.95 7.06 -2.11
C PHE A 65 -19.17 6.75 -1.23
N SER A 66 -20.25 6.28 -1.86
CA SER A 66 -21.48 5.87 -1.16
C SER A 66 -21.30 4.47 -0.56
N ASP A 67 -21.81 4.26 0.65
CA ASP A 67 -21.80 2.95 1.31
C ASP A 67 -22.98 2.06 0.89
N ASN A 68 -24.00 2.63 0.23
CA ASN A 68 -25.20 1.92 -0.19
C ASN A 68 -25.12 1.50 -1.68
N LEU A 69 -24.08 0.75 -2.02
CA LEU A 69 -23.93 0.21 -3.37
C LEU A 69 -24.64 -1.15 -3.52
N PRO A 70 -25.22 -1.44 -4.70
CA PRO A 70 -25.69 -2.79 -5.03
C PRO A 70 -24.62 -3.84 -4.75
N GLY A 71 -25.03 -5.05 -4.35
CA GLY A 71 -24.11 -6.08 -3.84
C GLY A 71 -22.95 -6.46 -4.78
N GLU A 72 -23.12 -6.30 -6.08
CA GLU A 72 -22.07 -6.50 -7.10
C GLU A 72 -20.88 -5.52 -6.97
N TYR A 73 -21.09 -4.35 -6.35
CA TYR A 73 -20.08 -3.32 -6.14
C TYR A 73 -19.57 -3.25 -4.70
N GLY A 74 -19.97 -4.16 -3.81
CA GLY A 74 -19.55 -4.15 -2.40
C GLY A 74 -18.03 -4.19 -2.21
N ASN A 75 -17.29 -4.72 -3.20
CA ASN A 75 -15.83 -4.76 -3.19
C ASN A 75 -15.17 -3.54 -3.85
N ASN A 76 -15.92 -2.68 -4.56
CA ASN A 76 -15.36 -1.53 -5.27
C ASN A 76 -14.66 -0.55 -4.34
N ARG A 77 -15.18 -0.36 -3.12
CA ARG A 77 -14.56 0.50 -2.12
C ARG A 77 -13.16 0.01 -1.76
N ARG A 78 -13.03 -1.29 -1.54
CA ARG A 78 -11.76 -1.94 -1.22
C ARG A 78 -10.80 -1.84 -2.40
N TYR A 79 -11.27 -2.15 -3.60
CA TYR A 79 -10.49 -2.01 -4.82
C TYR A 79 -9.93 -0.60 -5.01
N LEU A 80 -10.80 0.42 -4.88
CA LEU A 80 -10.41 1.81 -5.01
C LEU A 80 -9.44 2.22 -3.90
N GLN A 81 -9.66 1.77 -2.68
CA GLN A 81 -8.73 2.02 -1.58
C GLN A 81 -7.35 1.40 -1.87
N ASP A 82 -7.29 0.13 -2.25
CA ASP A 82 -6.03 -0.56 -2.54
C ASP A 82 -5.25 0.14 -3.67
N ILE A 83 -5.91 0.62 -4.73
CA ILE A 83 -5.20 1.33 -5.80
C ILE A 83 -4.72 2.72 -5.38
N LEU A 84 -5.48 3.46 -4.55
CA LEU A 84 -5.08 4.78 -4.05
C LEU A 84 -3.94 4.69 -3.03
N GLU A 85 -3.87 3.58 -2.29
CA GLU A 85 -2.72 3.25 -1.46
C GLU A 85 -1.45 3.07 -2.30
N GLU A 86 -1.52 2.44 -3.49
CA GLU A 86 -0.39 2.37 -4.41
C GLU A 86 0.05 3.75 -4.91
N TYR A 87 -0.90 4.63 -5.28
CA TYR A 87 -0.57 6.02 -5.64
C TYR A 87 0.18 6.73 -4.52
N THR A 88 -0.26 6.56 -3.28
CA THR A 88 0.39 7.14 -2.10
C THR A 88 1.80 6.58 -1.94
N ALA A 89 1.97 5.26 -2.02
CA ALA A 89 3.24 4.57 -1.86
C ALA A 89 4.31 4.99 -2.87
N TYR A 90 3.92 5.24 -4.13
CA TYR A 90 4.84 5.65 -5.20
C TYR A 90 5.03 7.16 -5.32
N SER A 91 4.34 7.98 -4.53
CA SER A 91 4.35 9.45 -4.63
C SER A 91 5.43 10.16 -3.81
N ASN A 92 6.34 9.42 -3.17
CA ASN A 92 7.30 9.99 -2.21
C ASN A 92 6.63 10.77 -1.05
N GLY A 93 5.39 10.42 -0.72
CA GLY A 93 4.60 11.09 0.33
C GLY A 93 3.89 12.37 -0.12
N ASN A 94 3.84 12.67 -1.42
CA ASN A 94 3.18 13.88 -1.92
C ASN A 94 1.70 13.67 -2.23
N ILE A 95 1.27 12.46 -2.56
CA ILE A 95 -0.15 12.13 -2.76
C ILE A 95 -0.78 11.65 -1.45
N HIS A 96 -1.97 12.17 -1.15
CA HIS A 96 -2.84 11.72 -0.07
C HIS A 96 -4.27 11.55 -0.61
N PHE A 97 -5.08 10.73 0.05
CA PHE A 97 -6.50 10.63 -0.27
C PHE A 97 -7.35 10.56 0.99
N GLU A 98 -8.58 11.04 0.87
CA GLU A 98 -9.57 11.02 1.95
C GLU A 98 -10.92 10.57 1.39
N PHE A 99 -11.54 9.59 2.05
CA PHE A 99 -12.88 9.13 1.71
C PHE A 99 -13.93 10.01 2.39
N TYR A 100 -14.90 10.45 1.61
CA TYR A 100 -16.07 11.21 2.06
C TYR A 100 -17.32 10.39 1.77
N ARG A 101 -18.25 10.36 2.72
CA ARG A 101 -19.55 9.71 2.60
C ARG A 101 -20.61 10.76 2.30
N PRO A 102 -20.97 10.99 1.03
CA PRO A 102 -21.95 12.02 0.68
C PRO A 102 -23.35 11.70 1.24
N ASP A 103 -23.66 10.44 1.53
CA ASP A 103 -24.98 10.03 2.02
C ASP A 103 -25.35 10.62 3.38
N ASP A 104 -24.36 11.09 4.16
CA ASP A 104 -24.55 11.59 5.52
C ASP A 104 -24.77 13.12 5.60
N ASP A 105 -24.55 13.88 4.50
CA ASP A 105 -24.60 15.36 4.50
C ASP A 105 -24.98 15.93 3.11
N GLU A 106 -26.06 16.72 3.04
CA GLU A 106 -26.53 17.40 1.81
C GLU A 106 -25.43 18.27 1.17
N LYS A 107 -24.59 18.90 1.98
CA LYS A 107 -23.48 19.73 1.50
C LYS A 107 -22.41 18.88 0.83
N MET A 108 -22.13 17.68 1.36
CA MET A 108 -21.19 16.75 0.72
C MET A 108 -21.77 16.17 -0.57
N GLN A 109 -23.09 15.99 -0.67
CA GLN A 109 -23.73 15.60 -1.93
C GLN A 109 -23.58 16.68 -3.00
N GLU A 110 -23.81 17.94 -2.64
CA GLU A 110 -23.62 19.07 -3.55
C GLU A 110 -22.17 19.19 -4.01
N ASP A 111 -21.21 19.07 -3.09
CA ASP A 111 -19.77 19.11 -3.41
C ASP A 111 -19.34 17.94 -4.29
N ALA A 112 -19.88 16.73 -4.06
CA ALA A 112 -19.64 15.56 -4.91
C ALA A 112 -20.17 15.79 -6.33
N GLN A 113 -21.39 16.33 -6.47
CA GLN A 113 -21.98 16.64 -7.77
C GLN A 113 -21.22 17.73 -8.55
N LYS A 114 -20.64 18.71 -7.86
CA LYS A 114 -19.81 19.76 -8.50
C LYS A 114 -18.43 19.27 -8.95
N SER A 115 -17.93 18.21 -8.30
CA SER A 115 -16.55 17.74 -8.49
C SER A 115 -16.43 16.54 -9.43
N GLY A 116 -17.55 15.88 -9.77
CA GLY A 116 -17.63 14.78 -10.74
C GLY A 116 -17.86 15.27 -12.16
#